data_AF-A0A180F316-F1
#
_entry.id   AF-A0A180F316-F1
#
_cell.length_a   1.000
_cell.length_b   1.000
_cell.length_c   1.000
_cell.angle_alpha   90.00
_cell.angle_beta   90.00
_cell.angle_gamma   90.00
#
_symmetry.space_group_name_H-M   'P 1'
#
loop_
_entity.id
_entity.type
_entity.pdbx_description
1 polymer ?
#
loop_
_entity_poly.entity_id
_entity_poly.type
_entity_poly.pdbx_seq_one_letter_code
_entity_poly.pdbx_strand_id
1 'polypeptide(L)'
;MDIITLATTALSFVTPFLIKTGEKFAEGVGEDIWNLLKRPFSKKEQKSLEANIQNDSEKDKIIKEIIAKINSDRQYKAELENAVIDAQKVLIAHNQQNINNNGNIEKQVNIQNVTGNITL
;
A
#
# COMPACT_ATOMS: atom_id res chain seq x y z
N MET A 1 9.30 -8.95 -6.64
CA MET A 1 9.16 -7.51 -6.95
C MET A 1 10.54 -6.87 -6.99
N ASP A 2 10.77 -5.89 -7.86
CA ASP A 2 12.02 -5.11 -7.82
C ASP A 2 12.09 -4.26 -6.53
N ILE A 3 13.29 -3.99 -6.02
CA ILE A 3 13.48 -3.30 -4.73
C ILE A 3 12.97 -1.85 -4.77
N ILE A 4 13.15 -1.17 -5.90
CA ILE A 4 12.64 0.19 -6.08
C ILE A 4 11.11 0.14 -6.06
N THR A 5 10.50 -0.78 -6.80
CA THR A 5 9.05 -0.99 -6.81
C THR A 5 8.52 -1.34 -5.43
N LEU A 6 9.22 -2.18 -4.67
CA LEU A 6 8.82 -2.55 -3.32
C LEU A 6 8.83 -1.34 -2.38
N ALA A 7 9.90 -0.54 -2.39
CA ALA A 7 10.03 0.63 -1.54
C ALA A 7 8.97 1.70 -1.87
N THR A 8 8.76 2.01 -3.15
CA THR A 8 7.77 3.02 -3.57
C THR A 8 6.34 2.55 -3.31
N THR A 9 6.04 1.27 -3.53
CA THR A 9 4.71 0.71 -3.26
C THR A 9 4.40 0.71 -1.76
N ALA A 10 5.35 0.28 -0.92
CA ALA A 10 5.19 0.33 0.53
C ALA A 10 4.94 1.77 1.00
N LEU A 11 5.68 2.74 0.46
CA LEU A 11 5.50 4.15 0.79
C LEU A 11 4.11 4.68 0.39
N SER A 12 3.59 4.27 -0.76
CA SER A 12 2.25 4.64 -1.22
C SER A 12 1.14 4.09 -0.32
N PHE A 13 1.30 2.89 0.26
CA PHE A 13 0.35 2.36 1.24
C PHE A 13 0.41 3.08 2.58
N VAL A 14 1.61 3.47 3.01
CA VAL A 14 1.85 4.15 4.29
C VAL A 14 1.42 5.62 4.26
N THR A 15 1.57 6.29 3.11
CA THR A 15 1.35 7.74 3.02
C THR A 15 -0.04 8.14 3.53
N PRO A 16 -1.17 7.57 3.06
CA PRO A 16 -2.50 7.96 3.54
C PRO A 16 -2.71 7.77 5.05
N PHE A 17 -2.08 6.76 5.64
CA PHE A 17 -2.09 6.54 7.10
C PHE A 17 -1.36 7.67 7.84
N LEU A 18 -0.18 8.06 7.38
CA LEU A 18 0.64 9.09 8.04
C LEU A 18 0.06 10.50 7.92
N ILE A 19 -0.58 10.84 6.81
CA ILE A 19 -1.27 12.13 6.66
C ILE A 19 -2.73 12.10 7.16
N LYS A 20 -3.18 10.95 7.71
CA LYS A 20 -4.56 10.73 8.20
C LYS A 20 -5.63 11.09 7.16
N THR A 21 -5.33 10.93 5.87
CA THR A 21 -6.24 11.25 4.77
C THR A 21 -6.84 10.00 4.12
N GLY A 22 -6.75 8.83 4.76
CA GLY A 22 -7.27 7.57 4.25
C GLY A 22 -8.49 7.06 5.04
N GLU A 23 -9.32 6.24 4.39
CA GLU A 23 -10.41 5.50 5.05
C GLU A 23 -9.87 4.51 6.10
N LYS A 24 -10.72 3.95 6.97
CA LYS A 24 -10.33 2.92 7.98
C LYS A 24 -9.48 1.77 7.42
N PHE A 25 -9.63 1.46 6.13
CA PHE A 25 -8.82 0.50 5.41
C PHE A 25 -7.34 0.91 5.30
N ALA A 26 -7.09 2.16 4.93
CA ALA A 26 -5.75 2.74 4.87
C ALA A 26 -5.12 2.86 6.27
N GLU A 27 -5.94 3.00 7.32
CA GLU A 27 -5.43 2.95 8.69
C GLU A 27 -4.85 1.58 9.03
N GLY A 28 -5.60 0.49 8.84
CA GLY A 28 -5.10 -0.86 9.18
C GLY A 28 -3.91 -1.30 8.32
N VAL A 29 -4.07 -1.30 7.00
CA VAL A 29 -3.02 -1.78 6.08
C VAL A 29 -1.82 -0.84 6.07
N GLY A 30 -2.05 0.46 6.14
CA GLY A 30 -0.98 1.47 6.18
C GLY A 30 -0.20 1.42 7.50
N GLU A 31 -0.86 1.17 8.64
CA GLU A 31 -0.20 0.99 9.93
C GLU A 31 0.70 -0.24 9.97
N ASP A 32 0.22 -1.38 9.46
CA ASP A 32 0.98 -2.64 9.44
C ASP A 32 2.26 -2.49 8.58
N ILE A 33 2.11 -1.95 7.37
CA ILE A 33 3.26 -1.69 6.50
C ILE A 33 4.19 -0.65 7.13
N TRP A 34 3.65 0.40 7.78
CA TRP A 34 4.47 1.41 8.46
C TRP A 34 5.30 0.82 9.60
N ASN A 35 4.69 -0.05 10.41
CA ASN A 35 5.37 -0.73 11.51
C ASN A 35 6.51 -1.61 11.02
N LEU A 36 6.33 -2.31 9.90
CA LEU A 36 7.41 -3.04 9.25
C LEU A 36 8.49 -2.10 8.69
N LEU A 37 8.07 -1.05 7.98
CA LEU A 37 8.96 -0.13 7.27
C LEU A 37 9.88 0.65 8.21
N LYS A 38 9.41 1.03 9.40
CA LYS A 38 10.19 1.76 10.40
C LYS A 38 11.05 0.87 11.30
N ARG A 39 10.82 -0.45 11.32
CA ARG A 39 11.52 -1.43 12.16
C ARG A 39 13.05 -1.37 12.06
N PRO A 40 13.67 -1.26 10.87
CA PRO A 40 15.13 -1.20 10.76
C PRO A 40 15.74 0.18 11.08
N PHE A 41 14.92 1.15 11.47
CA PHE A 41 15.32 2.51 11.80
C PHE A 41 15.29 2.75 13.31
N SER A 42 16.24 3.52 13.82
CA SER A 42 16.30 3.96 15.22
C SER A 42 15.18 4.94 15.52
N LYS A 43 14.77 5.07 16.79
CA LYS A 43 13.70 6.01 17.22
C LYS A 43 13.90 7.46 16.72
N LYS A 44 15.14 7.91 16.58
CA LYS A 44 15.46 9.24 16.02
C LYS A 44 15.21 9.30 14.51
N GLU A 45 15.64 8.28 13.77
CA GLU A 45 15.44 8.14 12.33
C GLU A 45 13.95 7.97 11.99
N GLN A 46 13.19 7.25 12.81
CA GLN A 46 11.74 7.09 12.65
C GLN A 46 11.01 8.44 12.68
N LYS A 47 11.34 9.32 13.64
CA LYS A 47 10.76 10.67 13.70
C LYS A 47 11.09 11.50 12.46
N SER A 48 12.30 11.36 11.94
CA SER A 48 12.71 12.02 10.70
C SER A 48 11.93 11.48 9.50
N LEU A 49 11.75 10.16 9.40
CA LEU A 49 10.94 9.55 8.34
C LEU A 49 9.48 10.06 8.34
N GLU A 50 8.85 10.14 9.52
CA GLU A 50 7.46 10.63 9.64
C GLU A 50 7.33 12.08 9.17
N ALA A 51 8.24 12.95 9.59
CA ALA A 51 8.24 14.36 9.21
C ALA A 51 8.55 14.53 7.71
N ASN A 52 9.47 13.73 7.18
CA ASN A 52 9.99 13.89 5.83
C ASN A 52 9.06 13.26 4.77
N ILE A 53 8.26 12.26 5.13
CA ILE A 53 7.27 11.65 4.21
C ILE A 53 6.26 12.66 3.69
N GLN A 54 5.93 13.66 4.50
CA GLN A 54 4.98 14.70 4.16
C GLN A 54 5.59 15.75 3.22
N ASN A 55 6.90 15.75 3.04
CA ASN A 55 7.62 16.68 2.18
C ASN A 55 8.02 15.98 0.88
N ASP A 56 7.38 16.34 -0.23
CA ASP A 56 7.66 15.74 -1.55
C ASP A 56 9.13 15.87 -1.97
N SER A 57 9.83 16.94 -1.54
CA SER A 57 11.25 17.12 -1.85
C SER A 57 12.17 16.15 -1.08
N GLU A 58 11.69 15.52 -0.02
CA GLU A 58 12.46 14.60 0.82
C GLU A 58 12.10 13.13 0.56
N LYS A 59 10.99 12.85 -0.16
CA LYS A 59 10.55 11.49 -0.50
C LYS A 59 11.62 10.67 -1.21
N ASP A 60 12.35 11.25 -2.15
CA ASP A 60 13.43 10.54 -2.85
C ASP A 60 14.57 10.09 -1.93
N LYS A 61 14.88 10.88 -0.88
CA LYS A 61 15.88 10.49 0.11
C LYS A 61 15.38 9.33 0.95
N ILE A 62 14.13 9.39 1.40
CA ILE A 62 13.48 8.33 2.17
C ILE A 62 13.46 7.02 1.39
N ILE A 63 13.08 7.06 0.11
CA ILE A 63 13.09 5.89 -0.77
C ILE A 63 14.50 5.28 -0.84
N LYS A 64 15.55 6.09 -1.00
CA LYS A 64 16.94 5.61 -1.03
C LYS A 64 17.35 4.96 0.29
N GLU A 65 16.96 5.53 1.43
CA GLU A 65 17.24 4.95 2.76
C GLU A 65 16.52 3.62 2.96
N ILE A 66 15.25 3.53 2.59
CA ILE A 66 14.48 2.28 2.62
C ILE A 66 15.13 1.22 1.73
N ILE A 67 15.51 1.58 0.50
CA ILE A 67 16.22 0.69 -0.43
C ILE A 67 17.53 0.18 0.19
N ALA A 68 18.30 1.05 0.86
CA ALA A 68 19.54 0.66 1.51
C ALA A 68 19.29 -0.38 2.62
N LYS A 69 18.24 -0.20 3.44
CA LYS A 69 17.86 -1.17 4.48
C LYS A 69 17.35 -2.49 3.89
N ILE A 70 16.53 -2.45 2.84
CA ILE A 70 16.06 -3.64 2.11
C ILE A 70 17.23 -4.43 1.53
N ASN A 71 18.24 -3.76 0.97
CA ASN A 71 19.44 -4.42 0.43
C ASN A 71 20.32 -5.04 1.52
N SER A 72 20.34 -4.43 2.71
CA SER A 72 21.18 -4.87 3.82
C SER A 72 20.62 -6.09 4.54
N ASP A 73 19.30 -6.32 4.47
CA ASP A 73 18.62 -7.41 5.18
C ASP A 73 17.61 -8.13 4.27
N ARG A 74 17.99 -9.35 3.86
CA ARG A 74 17.16 -10.20 3.00
C ARG A 74 15.89 -10.69 3.67
N GLN A 75 15.90 -10.90 4.99
CA GLN A 75 14.72 -11.35 5.72
C GLN A 75 13.72 -10.20 5.80
N TYR A 76 14.20 -9.01 6.13
CA TYR A 76 13.39 -7.79 6.10
C TYR A 76 12.78 -7.55 4.71
N LYS A 77 13.56 -7.71 3.64
CA LYS A 77 13.03 -7.64 2.27
C LYS A 77 11.85 -8.59 2.05
N ALA A 78 12.00 -9.86 2.40
CA ALA A 78 10.97 -10.87 2.17
C ALA A 78 9.70 -10.59 2.98
N GLU A 79 9.84 -10.16 4.23
CA GLU A 79 8.70 -9.79 5.08
C GLU A 79 7.95 -8.57 4.53
N LEU A 80 8.67 -7.53 4.11
CA LEU A 80 8.07 -6.35 3.52
C LEU A 80 7.38 -6.67 2.18
N GLU A 81 7.99 -7.52 1.36
CA GLU A 81 7.42 -7.96 0.08
C GLU A 81 6.11 -8.73 0.28
N ASN A 82 6.07 -9.66 1.25
CA ASN A 82 4.84 -10.37 1.58
C ASN A 82 3.74 -9.43 2.08
N ALA A 83 4.07 -8.49 2.97
CA ALA A 83 3.11 -7.51 3.48
C ALA A 83 2.52 -6.63 2.37
N VAL A 84 3.35 -6.18 1.42
CA VAL A 84 2.91 -5.40 0.26
C VAL A 84 2.04 -6.23 -0.67
N ILE A 85 2.39 -7.49 -0.93
CA ILE A 85 1.60 -8.39 -1.76
C ILE A 85 0.22 -8.64 -1.12
N ASP A 86 0.18 -8.89 0.17
CA ASP A 86 -1.09 -9.13 0.87
C ASP A 86 -1.95 -7.87 0.90
N ALA A 87 -1.37 -6.69 1.15
CA ALA A 87 -2.05 -5.41 1.03
C ALA A 87 -2.68 -5.19 -0.36
N GLN A 88 -1.95 -5.53 -1.42
CA GLN A 88 -2.46 -5.48 -2.79
C GLN A 88 -3.63 -6.44 -3.00
N LYS A 89 -3.56 -7.68 -2.48
CA LYS A 89 -4.68 -8.63 -2.56
C LYS A 89 -5.92 -8.11 -1.84
N VAL A 90 -5.77 -7.54 -0.64
CA VAL A 90 -6.91 -6.99 0.09
C VAL A 90 -7.51 -5.80 -0.64
N LEU A 91 -6.68 -4.90 -1.20
CA LEU A 91 -7.14 -3.80 -2.05
C LEU A 91 -7.93 -4.33 -3.27
N ILE A 92 -7.42 -5.35 -3.95
CA ILE A 92 -8.09 -5.97 -5.11
C ILE A 92 -9.39 -6.64 -4.68
N ALA A 93 -9.42 -7.36 -3.55
CA ALA A 93 -10.61 -8.02 -3.03
C ALA A 93 -11.70 -7.01 -2.61
N HIS A 94 -11.32 -5.86 -2.03
CA HIS A 94 -12.25 -4.77 -1.72
C HIS A 94 -12.82 -4.11 -2.99
N ASN A 95 -12.04 -4.00 -4.06
CA ASN A 95 -12.50 -3.49 -5.35
C ASN A 95 -13.26 -4.53 -6.18
N GLN A 96 -12.99 -5.82 -5.96
CA GLN A 96 -13.78 -6.95 -6.46
C GLN A 96 -14.95 -7.21 -5.51
N GLN A 97 -15.89 -6.28 -5.46
CA GLN A 97 -17.22 -6.62 -4.95
C GLN A 97 -17.83 -7.67 -5.89
N ASN A 98 -17.74 -8.94 -5.50
CA ASN A 98 -18.49 -10.01 -6.14
C ASN A 98 -19.97 -9.75 -5.86
N ILE A 99 -20.68 -9.10 -6.78
CA ILE A 99 -22.13 -8.91 -6.72
C ILE A 99 -22.77 -10.28 -6.94
N ASN A 100 -22.87 -11.05 -5.87
CA ASN A 100 -23.61 -12.31 -5.89
C ASN A 100 -25.09 -11.97 -5.65
N ASN A 101 -25.79 -11.63 -6.73
CA ASN A 101 -27.23 -11.44 -6.70
C ASN A 101 -27.89 -12.81 -6.53
N ASN A 102 -28.28 -13.17 -5.30
CA ASN A 102 -29.08 -14.37 -5.02
C ASN A 102 -30.57 -14.16 -5.33
N GLY A 103 -30.88 -13.60 -6.50
CA GLY A 103 -32.21 -13.58 -7.09
C GLY A 103 -32.27 -14.64 -8.16
N ASN A 104 -33.26 -15.53 -8.13
CA ASN A 104 -33.47 -16.59 -9.13
C ASN A 104 -33.47 -15.99 -10.56
N ILE A 105 -32.38 -16.15 -11.33
CA ILE A 105 -32.21 -15.51 -12.66
C ILE A 105 -32.65 -16.48 -13.76
N GLU A 106 -33.87 -16.33 -14.28
CA GLU A 106 -34.36 -17.08 -15.45
C GLU A 106 -33.90 -16.50 -16.81
N LYS A 107 -33.09 -15.44 -16.85
CA LYS A 107 -32.51 -14.92 -18.10
C LYS A 107 -31.11 -14.36 -17.88
N GLN A 108 -30.11 -15.03 -18.45
CA GLN A 108 -28.75 -14.49 -18.58
C GLN A 108 -28.77 -13.26 -19.49
N VAL A 109 -28.23 -12.15 -18.99
CA VAL A 109 -27.84 -11.00 -19.81
C VAL A 109 -26.32 -10.95 -19.80
N ASN A 110 -25.71 -11.09 -20.97
CA ASN A 110 -24.27 -11.04 -21.16
C ASN A 110 -23.82 -9.57 -20.97
N ILE A 111 -23.25 -9.24 -19.81
CA ILE A 111 -22.73 -7.89 -19.57
C ILE A 111 -21.24 -7.91 -19.91
N GLN A 112 -20.90 -7.42 -21.11
CA GLN A 112 -19.55 -6.99 -21.43
C GLN A 112 -19.23 -5.77 -20.55
N ASN A 113 -18.08 -5.78 -19.88
CA ASN A 113 -17.58 -4.71 -19.01
C ASN A 113 -17.81 -3.33 -19.63
N VAL A 114 -18.72 -2.54 -19.05
CA VAL A 114 -18.89 -1.13 -19.37
C VAL A 114 -18.04 -0.33 -18.39
N THR A 115 -16.88 0.14 -18.86
CA THR A 115 -16.07 1.14 -18.15
C THR A 115 -16.64 2.52 -18.48
N GLY A 116 -17.44 3.08 -17.57
CA GLY A 116 -17.95 4.45 -17.67
C GLY A 116 -17.11 5.40 -16.82
N ASN A 117 -16.56 6.44 -17.44
CA ASN A 117 -15.85 7.53 -16.75
C ASN A 117 -16.91 8.53 -16.24
N ILE A 118 -16.91 8.85 -14.94
CA ILE A 118 -17.80 9.87 -14.38
C ILE A 118 -17.05 11.20 -14.37
N THR A 119 -17.59 12.19 -15.09
CA THR A 119 -17.18 13.59 -14.97
C THR A 119 -18.29 14.33 -14.23
N LEU A 120 -17.92 15.01 -13.14
CA LEU A 120 -18.80 15.75 -12.22
C LEU A 120 -19.52 16.93 -12.90
#